data_AF-A0A0G0ZDN4-F1
#
_entry.id   AF-A0A0G0ZDN4-F1
#
_cell.length_a   1.000
_cell.length_b   1.000
_cell.length_c   1.000
_cell.angle_alpha   90.00
_cell.angle_beta   90.00
_cell.angle_gamma   90.00
#
_symmetry.space_group_name_H-M   'P 1'
#
loop_
_entity.id
_entity.type
_entity.pdbx_description
1 polymer ?
#
loop_
_entity_poly.entity_id
_entity_poly.type
_entity_poly.pdbx_seq_one_letter_code
_entity_poly.pdbx_strand_id
1 'polypeptide(L)'
;MNNLILWDVYEISSVNVVLHGVKCRRRIRNFGIEKNFNVLAENAVDKENVVRFAVISEIDASNLIDFIYKQLGDVKIENIARAINNPVLSTWKINDGKD
;
A
#
# COMPACT_ATOMS: atom_id res chain seq x y z
N MET A 1 9.22 -14.28 -23.11
CA MET A 1 8.24 -13.37 -22.46
C MET A 1 8.85 -12.94 -21.14
N ASN A 2 8.85 -11.65 -20.82
CA ASN A 2 9.25 -11.21 -19.49
C ASN A 2 8.08 -11.47 -18.53
N ASN A 3 8.25 -12.38 -17.57
CA ASN A 3 7.33 -12.52 -16.44
C ASN A 3 7.65 -11.42 -15.44
N LEU A 4 7.03 -10.25 -15.63
CA LEU A 4 7.10 -9.16 -14.65
C LEU A 4 6.24 -9.51 -13.42
N ILE A 5 6.68 -9.03 -12.25
CA ILE A 5 5.91 -9.15 -11.01
C ILE A 5 4.72 -8.19 -11.09
N LEU A 6 3.54 -8.75 -10.90
CA LEU A 6 2.28 -8.00 -10.83
C LEU A 6 1.97 -7.62 -9.39
N TRP A 7 1.48 -6.39 -9.22
CA TRP A 7 1.18 -5.80 -7.92
C TRP A 7 -0.27 -5.35 -7.84
N ASP A 8 -0.87 -5.60 -6.68
CA ASP A 8 -2.14 -5.01 -6.28
C ASP A 8 -1.85 -3.86 -5.31
N VAL A 9 -2.44 -2.69 -5.60
CA VAL A 9 -2.17 -1.46 -4.86
C VAL A 9 -3.38 -1.03 -4.05
N TYR A 10 -3.11 -0.65 -2.82
CA TYR A 10 -4.10 -0.24 -1.85
C TYR A 10 -3.77 1.14 -1.30
N GLU A 11 -4.81 1.94 -1.08
CA GLU A 11 -4.74 3.26 -0.47
C GLU A 11 -5.34 3.22 0.93
N ILE A 12 -4.55 3.67 1.92
CA ILE A 12 -4.97 3.87 3.30
C ILE A 12 -5.20 5.37 3.49
N SER A 13 -6.40 5.74 3.92
CA SER A 13 -6.76 7.12 4.27
C SER A 13 -7.44 7.16 5.65
N SER A 14 -7.39 8.31 6.30
CA SER A 14 -8.15 8.55 7.53
C SER A 14 -8.42 10.04 7.70
N VAL A 15 -9.58 10.36 8.25
CA VAL A 15 -9.94 11.72 8.67
C VAL A 15 -9.46 12.00 10.10
N ASN A 16 -9.39 10.96 10.95
CA ASN A 16 -9.18 11.10 12.38
C ASN A 16 -7.80 10.62 12.86
N VAL A 17 -7.08 9.84 12.04
CA VAL A 17 -5.79 9.24 12.38
C VAL A 17 -4.70 9.82 11.50
N VAL A 18 -3.64 10.33 12.11
CA VAL A 18 -2.44 10.76 11.37
C VAL A 18 -1.68 9.52 10.91
N LEU A 19 -1.51 9.37 9.59
CA LEU A 19 -0.83 8.23 8.95
C LEU A 19 0.64 8.53 8.64
N HIS A 20 0.99 9.79 8.44
CA HIS A 20 2.36 10.24 8.20
C HIS A 20 3.10 10.47 9.53
N GLY A 21 4.42 10.26 9.56
CA GLY A 21 5.22 10.47 10.78
C GLY A 21 5.02 9.44 11.90
N VAL A 22 3.97 8.62 11.87
CA VAL A 22 3.64 7.63 12.92
C VAL A 22 4.18 6.22 12.66
N LYS A 23 5.23 6.09 11.84
CA LYS A 23 5.83 4.79 11.46
C LYS A 23 4.87 3.81 10.74
N CYS A 24 3.75 4.26 10.17
CA CYS A 24 2.79 3.42 9.46
C CYS A 24 3.46 2.52 8.38
N ARG A 25 4.23 3.13 7.46
CA ARG A 25 5.03 2.40 6.44
C ARG A 25 5.96 1.35 7.03
N ARG A 26 6.59 1.67 8.17
CA ARG A 26 7.51 0.74 8.85
C ARG A 26 6.76 -0.46 9.42
N ARG A 27 5.57 -0.27 9.99
CA ARG A 27 4.72 -1.35 10.51
C ARG A 27 4.28 -2.29 9.38
N ILE A 28 3.84 -1.73 8.25
CA ILE A 28 3.47 -2.51 7.05
C ILE A 28 4.64 -3.35 6.56
N ARG A 29 5.82 -2.74 6.40
CA ARG A 29 7.02 -3.46 5.95
C ARG A 29 7.47 -4.55 6.92
N ASN A 30 7.43 -4.27 8.23
CA ASN A 30 7.75 -5.26 9.25
C ASN A 30 6.79 -6.46 9.19
N PHE A 31 5.50 -6.22 9.00
CA PHE A 31 4.52 -7.29 8.84
C PHE A 31 4.84 -8.17 7.63
N GLY A 32 5.20 -7.58 6.48
CA GLY A 32 5.64 -8.33 5.30
C GLY A 32 6.83 -9.25 5.60
N ILE A 33 7.85 -8.73 6.31
CA ILE A 33 9.02 -9.50 6.73
C ILE A 33 8.61 -10.65 7.67
N GLU A 34 7.79 -10.37 8.69
CA GLU A 34 7.33 -11.36 9.67
C GLU A 34 6.48 -12.48 9.04
N LYS A 35 5.74 -12.18 7.99
CA LYS A 35 4.88 -13.13 7.25
C LYS A 35 5.54 -13.69 5.99
N ASN A 36 6.81 -13.38 5.76
CA ASN A 36 7.62 -13.86 4.63
C ASN A 36 7.01 -13.53 3.25
N PHE A 37 6.59 -12.27 3.04
CA PHE A 37 6.18 -11.79 1.73
C PHE A 37 6.67 -10.37 1.42
N ASN A 38 6.76 -10.07 0.12
CA ASN A 38 7.17 -8.76 -0.35
C ASN A 38 6.02 -7.76 -0.28
N VAL A 39 6.28 -6.58 0.29
CA VAL A 39 5.34 -5.47 0.35
C VAL A 39 6.09 -4.16 0.08
N LEU A 40 5.47 -3.29 -0.72
CA LEU A 40 5.89 -1.91 -0.90
C LEU A 40 5.00 -1.00 -0.05
N ALA A 41 5.55 0.07 0.52
CA ALA A 41 4.77 1.03 1.31
C ALA A 41 5.37 2.44 1.20
N GLU A 42 4.59 3.39 0.71
CA GLU A 42 5.00 4.78 0.50
C GLU A 42 3.95 5.76 1.02
N ASN A 43 4.39 6.97 1.39
CA ASN A 43 3.47 8.05 1.67
C ASN A 43 3.07 8.62 0.32
N ALA A 44 1.78 8.85 0.10
CA ALA A 44 1.35 9.67 -1.02
C ALA A 44 1.94 11.07 -0.85
N VAL A 45 2.50 11.61 -1.93
CA VAL A 45 2.92 13.02 -2.02
C VAL A 45 1.85 13.86 -2.71
N ASP A 46 0.94 13.21 -3.42
CA ASP A 46 -0.17 13.80 -4.18
C ASP A 46 -1.47 13.93 -3.37
N LYS A 47 -1.54 13.35 -2.17
CA LYS A 47 -2.69 13.41 -1.26
C LYS A 47 -2.23 13.60 0.17
N GLU A 48 -2.92 14.47 0.90
CA GLU A 48 -2.67 14.68 2.33
C GLU A 48 -3.07 13.44 3.14
N ASN A 49 -2.25 13.09 4.12
CA ASN A 49 -2.52 12.01 5.09
C ASN A 49 -2.90 10.65 4.47
N VAL A 50 -2.28 10.30 3.34
CA VAL A 50 -2.51 9.02 2.66
C VAL A 50 -1.23 8.18 2.62
N VAL A 51 -1.36 6.89 2.90
CA VAL A 51 -0.28 5.89 2.73
C VAL A 51 -0.75 4.86 1.74
N ARG A 52 0.08 4.52 0.76
CA ARG A 52 -0.19 3.45 -0.19
C ARG A 52 0.70 2.27 0.10
N PHE A 53 0.16 1.07 -0.05
CA PHE A 53 0.94 -0.16 -0.03
C PHE A 53 0.61 -1.04 -1.23
N ALA A 54 1.55 -1.90 -1.60
CA ALA A 54 1.33 -2.87 -2.66
C ALA A 54 1.84 -4.23 -2.24
N VAL A 55 1.10 -5.27 -2.63
CA VAL A 55 1.48 -6.67 -2.49
C VAL A 55 1.52 -7.32 -3.87
N ILE A 56 2.27 -8.40 -4.01
CA ILE A 56 2.25 -9.19 -5.25
C ILE A 56 0.82 -9.72 -5.46
N SER A 57 0.26 -9.61 -6.66
CA SER A 57 -1.16 -9.90 -6.95
C SER A 57 -1.63 -11.33 -6.62
N GLU A 58 -0.71 -12.27 -6.48
CA GLU A 58 -0.99 -13.66 -6.08
C GLU A 58 -1.08 -13.84 -4.56
N ILE A 59 -0.74 -12.80 -3.78
CA ILE A 59 -0.71 -12.82 -2.32
C ILE A 59 -2.00 -12.20 -1.79
N ASP A 60 -2.66 -12.93 -0.90
CA ASP A 60 -3.83 -12.43 -0.18
C ASP A 60 -3.45 -11.30 0.77
N ALA A 61 -3.93 -10.09 0.47
CA ALA A 61 -3.71 -8.88 1.27
C ALA A 61 -4.55 -8.86 2.57
N SER A 62 -5.53 -9.74 2.73
CA SER A 62 -6.52 -9.69 3.82
C SER A 62 -5.86 -9.67 5.21
N ASN A 63 -4.83 -10.50 5.42
CA ASN A 63 -4.09 -10.54 6.69
C ASN A 63 -3.39 -9.22 7.02
N LEU A 64 -2.83 -8.53 6.01
CA LEU A 64 -2.20 -7.23 6.18
C LEU A 64 -3.26 -6.14 6.42
N ILE A 65 -4.36 -6.18 5.69
CA ILE A 65 -5.50 -5.27 5.84
C ILE A 65 -6.06 -5.35 7.27
N ASP A 66 -6.31 -6.56 7.77
CA ASP A 66 -6.76 -6.79 9.14
C ASP A 66 -5.76 -6.30 10.18
N PHE A 67 -4.46 -6.50 9.93
CA PHE A 67 -3.41 -5.97 10.79
C PHE A 67 -3.44 -4.43 10.82
N ILE A 68 -3.61 -3.77 9.67
CA ILE A 68 -3.67 -2.32 9.58
C ILE A 68 -4.89 -1.79 10.35
N TYR A 69 -6.08 -2.39 10.16
CA TYR A 69 -7.27 -2.01 10.92
C TYR A 69 -7.06 -2.15 12.44
N LYS A 70 -6.45 -3.25 12.89
CA LYS A 70 -6.16 -3.46 14.33
C LYS A 70 -5.17 -2.45 14.89
N GLN A 71 -4.19 -2.01 14.09
CA GLN A 71 -3.11 -1.12 14.55
C GLN A 71 -3.47 0.37 14.48
N LEU A 72 -4.30 0.76 13.52
CA LEU A 72 -4.61 2.17 13.26
C LEU A 72 -6.04 2.55 13.62
N GLY A 73 -6.94 1.56 13.77
CA GLY A 73 -8.34 1.80 14.11
C GLY A 73 -9.09 2.41 12.93
N ASP A 74 -9.53 3.66 13.09
CA ASP A 74 -10.40 4.37 12.15
C ASP A 74 -9.65 4.81 10.88
N VAL A 75 -9.46 3.85 9.98
CA VAL A 75 -8.88 4.04 8.65
C VAL A 75 -9.81 3.47 7.60
N LYS A 76 -9.68 3.95 6.37
CA LYS A 76 -10.31 3.39 5.18
C LYS A 76 -9.24 2.82 4.28
N ILE A 77 -9.45 1.59 3.79
CA ILE A 77 -8.52 0.91 2.88
C ILE A 77 -9.26 0.57 1.58
N GLU A 78 -8.75 1.05 0.45
CA GLU A 78 -9.33 0.80 -0.88
C GLU A 78 -8.29 0.15 -1.80
N ASN A 79 -8.69 -0.87 -2.56
CA ASN A 79 -7.89 -1.39 -3.66
C ASN A 79 -8.05 -0.45 -4.87
N ILE A 80 -6.98 0.24 -5.25
CA ILE A 80 -7.00 1.28 -6.29
C ILE A 80 -6.43 0.78 -7.63
N ALA A 81 -5.72 -0.34 -7.62
CA ALA A 81 -5.31 -1.04 -8.84
C ALA A 81 -5.05 -2.51 -8.59
N ARG A 82 -5.18 -3.29 -9.65
CA ARG A 82 -4.92 -4.73 -9.67
C ARG A 82 -3.98 -5.10 -10.80
N ALA A 83 -3.08 -6.03 -10.52
CA ALA A 83 -2.19 -6.64 -11.49
C ALA A 83 -1.41 -5.63 -12.35
N ILE A 84 -0.75 -4.65 -11.71
CA ILE A 84 0.07 -3.67 -12.41
C ILE A 84 1.57 -3.95 -12.24
N ASN A 85 2.35 -3.60 -13.26
CA ASN A 85 3.80 -3.74 -13.24
C ASN A 85 4.46 -2.53 -12.57
N ASN A 86 5.46 -2.78 -11.71
CA ASN A 86 6.38 -1.77 -11.16
C ASN A 86 5.70 -0.46 -10.68
N PRO A 87 4.76 -0.52 -9.72
CA PRO A 87 3.99 0.64 -9.31
C PRO A 87 4.85 1.69 -8.60
N VAL A 88 4.63 2.97 -8.92
CA VAL A 88 5.11 4.12 -8.13
C VAL A 88 4.01 4.52 -7.14
N LEU A 89 4.23 4.30 -5.85
CA LEU A 89 3.17 4.45 -4.84
C LEU A 89 3.04 5.89 -4.34
N SER A 90 4.11 6.64 -4.29
CA SER A 90 4.13 8.03 -3.82
C SER A 90 3.31 8.97 -4.71
N THR A 91 3.28 8.76 -6.02
CA THR A 91 2.56 9.60 -6.98
C THR A 91 1.74 8.75 -7.93
N TRP A 92 0.44 8.58 -7.63
CA TRP A 92 -0.38 7.62 -8.38
C TRP A 92 -0.55 7.97 -9.86
N LYS A 93 -0.63 9.27 -10.19
CA LYS A 93 -0.79 9.76 -11.57
C LYS A 93 0.28 9.22 -12.54
N ILE A 94 1.49 8.93 -12.05
CA ILE A 94 2.59 8.39 -12.86
C ILE A 94 2.26 6.99 -13.39
N ASN A 95 1.44 6.23 -12.66
CA ASN A 95 1.09 4.86 -13.05
C ASN A 95 0.10 4.80 -14.23
N ASP A 96 -0.58 5.90 -14.55
CA ASP A 96 -1.51 5.98 -15.69
C ASP A 96 -0.77 6.24 -17.03
N GLY A 97 0.56 6.38 -17.02
CA GLY A 97 1.40 6.53 -18.21
C GLY A 97 1.20 7.84 -18.99
N LYS A 98 0.58 8.85 -18.36
CA LYS A 98 0.39 10.18 -18.93
C LYS A 98 1.24 11.17 -18.15
N ASP A 99 2.43 11.44 -18.68
CA ASP A 99 3.27 12.58 -18.29
C ASP A 99 2.77 13.87 -18.96
#